data_AF-A0A7V3NZQ5-F1
#
_entry.id   AF-A0A7V3NZQ5-F1
#
_cell.length_a   1.000
_cell.length_b   1.000
_cell.length_c   1.000
_cell.angle_alpha   90.00
_cell.angle_beta   90.00
_cell.angle_gamma   90.00
#
_symmetry.space_group_name_H-M   'P 1'
#
loop_
_entity.id
_entity.type
_entity.pdbx_description
1 polymer ?
#
loop_
_entity_poly.entity_id
_entity_poly.type
_entity_poly.pdbx_seq_one_letter_code
_entity_poly.pdbx_strand_id
1 'polypeptide(L)'
;MGQKIIAAAVQASPVFMDKKQSIEKYCAYIEEAGKEKANLIVTPETGIPAYPYWRGSFGYVDPERAKDWRETVLAFYENSVRIPSPETDQLCQAAKKANAYCVIGLNEQDDRLGSKTLYNTQLFISRHG
;
A
#
# COMPACT_ATOMS: atom_id res chain seq x y z
N MET A 1 9.20 -6.47 34.41
CA MET A 1 7.83 -6.13 33.94
C MET A 1 7.91 -5.89 32.43
N GLY A 2 7.08 -6.57 31.63
CA GLY A 2 7.05 -6.37 30.18
C GLY A 2 6.48 -5.01 29.81
N GLN A 3 6.96 -4.41 28.72
CA GLN A 3 6.41 -3.17 28.20
C GLN A 3 5.01 -3.44 27.63
N LYS A 4 4.01 -2.66 28.06
CA LYS A 4 2.65 -2.71 27.49
C LYS A 4 2.69 -2.15 26.06
N ILE A 5 2.19 -2.93 25.10
CA ILE A 5 2.10 -2.56 23.69
C ILE A 5 0.63 -2.41 23.30
N ILE A 6 0.29 -1.32 22.64
CA ILE A 6 -1.02 -1.08 22.00
C ILE A 6 -0.82 -1.28 20.50
N ALA A 7 -1.62 -2.14 19.88
CA ALA A 7 -1.61 -2.36 18.45
C ALA A 7 -2.92 -1.91 17.81
N ALA A 8 -2.85 -1.35 16.62
CA ALA A 8 -4.00 -0.97 15.81
C ALA A 8 -3.96 -1.72 14.47
N ALA A 9 -5.08 -2.31 14.08
CA ALA A 9 -5.28 -2.91 12.77
C ALA A 9 -6.25 -2.03 11.98
N VAL A 10 -5.76 -1.44 10.89
CA VAL A 10 -6.58 -0.61 10.01
C VAL A 10 -7.43 -1.51 9.13
N GLN A 11 -8.75 -1.35 9.20
CA GLN A 11 -9.68 -1.97 8.26
C GLN A 11 -10.24 -0.89 7.34
N ALA A 12 -9.71 -0.81 6.13
CA ALA A 12 -10.14 0.16 5.14
C ALA A 12 -10.04 -0.40 3.73
N SER A 13 -10.99 0.00 2.88
CA SER A 13 -10.89 -0.22 1.44
C SER A 13 -9.80 0.67 0.84
N PRO A 14 -9.10 0.22 -0.21
CA PRO A 14 -8.25 1.10 -1.00
C PRO A 14 -9.08 2.17 -1.72
N VAL A 15 -8.45 3.26 -2.14
CA VAL A 15 -9.00 4.08 -3.22
C VAL A 15 -8.58 3.39 -4.51
N PHE A 16 -9.53 2.64 -5.09
CA PHE A 16 -9.25 1.67 -6.14
C PHE A 16 -8.49 2.29 -7.31
N MET A 17 -7.31 1.74 -7.61
CA MET A 17 -6.41 2.22 -8.68
C MET A 17 -6.00 3.68 -8.56
N ASP A 18 -5.98 4.23 -7.34
CA ASP A 18 -5.41 5.54 -7.07
C ASP A 18 -4.37 5.42 -5.93
N LYS A 19 -3.10 5.38 -6.34
CA LYS A 19 -1.96 5.28 -5.41
C LYS A 19 -1.93 6.46 -4.44
N LYS A 20 -2.13 7.68 -4.96
CA LYS A 20 -1.98 8.91 -4.21
C LYS A 20 -3.03 9.01 -3.12
N GLN A 21 -4.31 8.86 -3.48
CA GLN A 21 -5.40 8.91 -2.52
C GLN A 21 -5.35 7.74 -1.53
N SER A 22 -4.89 6.56 -1.94
CA SER A 22 -4.69 5.44 -1.02
C SER A 22 -3.60 5.72 0.01
N ILE A 23 -2.48 6.34 -0.39
CA ILE A 23 -1.41 6.76 0.54
C ILE A 23 -1.92 7.84 1.49
N GLU A 24 -2.57 8.89 0.98
CA GLU A 24 -3.14 9.97 1.81
C GLU A 24 -4.10 9.40 2.86
N LYS A 25 -4.95 8.45 2.46
CA LYS A 25 -5.88 7.75 3.34
C LYS A 25 -5.15 6.94 4.43
N TYR A 26 -4.11 6.17 4.09
CA TYR A 26 -3.35 5.42 5.09
C TYR A 26 -2.54 6.32 6.02
N CYS A 27 -1.95 7.42 5.52
CA CYS A 27 -1.31 8.42 6.36
C CYS A 27 -2.30 8.97 7.41
N ALA A 28 -3.53 9.29 7.00
CA ALA A 28 -4.57 9.77 7.92
C ALA A 28 -4.91 8.72 8.99
N TYR A 29 -5.07 7.44 8.63
CA TYR A 29 -5.34 6.37 9.61
C TYR A 29 -4.16 6.09 10.55
N ILE A 30 -2.92 6.17 10.04
CA ILE A 30 -1.72 6.03 10.87
C ILE A 30 -1.67 7.16 11.92
N GLU A 31 -1.91 8.40 11.48
CA GLU A 31 -1.95 9.55 12.40
C GLU A 31 -3.11 9.45 13.41
N GLU A 32 -4.28 8.94 13.00
CA GLU A 32 -5.42 8.68 13.88
C GLU A 32 -5.09 7.63 14.95
N ALA A 33 -4.56 6.47 14.55
CA ALA A 33 -4.15 5.43 15.48
C ALA A 33 -3.02 5.89 16.43
N GLY A 34 -2.13 6.76 15.95
CA GLY A 34 -1.12 7.42 16.78
C GLY A 34 -1.71 8.29 17.90
N LYS A 35 -2.83 8.99 17.65
CA LYS A 35 -3.56 9.77 18.69
C LYS A 35 -4.11 8.86 19.79
N GLU A 36 -4.49 7.64 19.45
CA GLU A 36 -4.90 6.58 20.37
C GLU A 36 -3.72 5.82 21.01
N LYS A 37 -2.48 6.32 20.83
CA LYS A 37 -1.24 5.81 21.42
C LYS A 37 -0.87 4.41 20.95
N ALA A 38 -1.26 4.02 19.74
CA ALA A 38 -0.80 2.78 19.12
C ALA A 38 0.74 2.79 18.96
N ASN A 39 1.39 1.69 19.34
CA ASN A 39 2.83 1.48 19.16
C ASN A 39 3.15 0.71 17.87
N LEU A 40 2.19 -0.09 17.39
CA LEU A 40 2.24 -0.85 16.15
C LEU A 40 0.94 -0.62 15.38
N ILE A 41 1.05 -0.24 14.11
CA ILE A 41 -0.07 -0.01 13.21
C ILE A 41 0.11 -0.88 11.97
N VAL A 42 -0.89 -1.68 11.62
CA VAL A 42 -0.84 -2.56 10.44
C VAL A 42 -1.99 -2.25 9.48
N THR A 43 -1.71 -2.28 8.18
CA THR A 43 -2.72 -2.08 7.12
C THR A 43 -3.08 -3.42 6.45
N PRO A 44 -4.18 -3.46 5.67
CA PRO A 44 -4.51 -4.64 4.88
C PRO A 44 -3.45 -5.01 3.84
N GLU A 45 -3.49 -6.26 3.39
CA GLU A 45 -2.67 -6.76 2.28
C GLU A 45 -2.92 -5.94 1.00
N THR A 46 -1.84 -5.57 0.29
CA THR A 46 -1.92 -4.87 -1.01
C THR A 46 -2.86 -3.65 -1.01
N GLY A 47 -2.97 -2.96 0.12
CA GLY A 47 -3.84 -1.79 0.27
C GLY A 47 -3.51 -0.65 -0.70
N ILE A 48 -2.32 -0.65 -1.30
CA ILE A 48 -1.89 0.33 -2.29
C ILE A 48 -1.50 -0.39 -3.60
N PRO A 49 -2.13 -0.06 -4.75
CA PRO A 49 -3.35 0.73 -4.88
C PRO A 49 -4.62 -0.10 -4.68
N ALA A 50 -4.54 -1.43 -4.69
CA ALA A 50 -5.64 -2.36 -4.42
C ALA A 50 -5.13 -3.81 -4.44
N TYR A 51 -5.91 -4.71 -3.87
CA TYR A 51 -5.76 -6.14 -4.13
C TYR A 51 -6.24 -6.46 -5.56
N PRO A 52 -5.49 -7.20 -6.39
CA PRO A 52 -5.83 -7.48 -7.78
C PRO A 52 -6.91 -8.57 -7.92
N TYR A 53 -8.06 -8.41 -7.24
CA TYR A 53 -9.15 -9.41 -7.24
C TYR A 53 -9.70 -9.69 -8.65
N TRP A 54 -9.60 -8.72 -9.56
CA TRP A 54 -10.09 -8.82 -10.93
C TRP A 54 -9.26 -9.77 -11.81
N ARG A 55 -8.05 -10.18 -11.40
CA ARG A 55 -7.17 -11.01 -12.24
C ARG A 55 -7.78 -12.35 -12.63
N GLY A 56 -8.69 -12.90 -11.82
CA GLY A 56 -9.42 -14.13 -12.14
C GLY A 56 -10.70 -13.92 -12.96
N SER A 57 -11.16 -12.68 -13.12
CA SER A 57 -12.49 -12.37 -13.67
C SER A 57 -12.47 -11.90 -15.13
N PHE A 58 -11.35 -11.34 -15.60
CA PHE A 58 -11.18 -10.91 -16.99
C PHE A 58 -9.82 -11.43 -17.49
N GLY A 59 -9.85 -12.43 -18.35
CA GLY A 59 -8.68 -12.94 -19.06
C GLY A 59 -8.66 -12.48 -20.52
N TYR A 60 -7.60 -12.84 -21.26
CA TYR A 60 -7.52 -12.71 -22.71
C TYR A 60 -8.46 -13.75 -23.36
N VAL A 61 -9.77 -13.55 -23.23
CA VAL A 61 -10.79 -14.49 -23.71
C VAL A 61 -11.17 -14.18 -25.16
N ASP A 62 -11.18 -12.90 -25.53
CA ASP A 62 -11.46 -12.40 -26.87
C ASP A 62 -10.77 -11.03 -27.11
N PRO A 63 -10.67 -10.56 -28.37
CA PRO A 63 -9.98 -9.31 -28.71
C PRO A 63 -10.58 -8.04 -28.08
N GLU A 64 -11.88 -8.04 -27.78
CA GLU A 64 -12.56 -6.88 -27.19
C GLU A 64 -12.17 -6.76 -25.71
N ARG A 65 -12.26 -7.86 -24.97
CA ARG A 65 -11.84 -7.94 -23.55
C ARG A 65 -10.34 -7.84 -23.35
N ALA A 66 -9.54 -8.17 -24.37
CA ALA A 66 -8.09 -8.02 -24.33
C ALA A 66 -7.65 -6.57 -24.12
N LYS A 67 -8.39 -5.60 -24.69
CA LYS A 67 -8.09 -4.17 -24.52
C LYS A 67 -8.31 -3.74 -23.08
N ASP A 68 -9.48 -4.05 -22.52
CA ASP A 68 -9.84 -3.68 -21.15
C ASP A 68 -8.91 -4.34 -20.13
N TRP A 69 -8.56 -5.62 -20.35
CA TRP A 69 -7.57 -6.32 -19.54
C TRP A 69 -6.22 -5.62 -19.56
N ARG A 70 -5.71 -5.28 -20.76
CA ARG A 70 -4.43 -4.59 -20.92
C ARG A 70 -4.43 -3.25 -20.20
N GLU A 71 -5.47 -2.45 -20.38
CA GLU A 71 -5.59 -1.13 -19.74
C GLU A 71 -5.67 -1.25 -18.22
N THR A 72 -6.40 -2.24 -17.71
CA THR A 72 -6.48 -2.54 -16.27
C THR A 72 -5.11 -2.94 -15.69
N VAL A 73 -4.37 -3.81 -16.38
CA VAL A 73 -3.02 -4.25 -15.94
C VAL A 73 -2.03 -3.07 -15.96
N LEU A 74 -2.09 -2.22 -16.99
CA LEU A 74 -1.25 -1.03 -17.09
C LEU A 74 -1.54 -0.02 -15.98
N ALA A 75 -2.81 0.30 -15.75
CA ALA A 75 -3.24 1.19 -14.67
C ALA A 75 -2.82 0.66 -13.29
N PHE A 76 -2.92 -0.66 -13.08
CA PHE A 76 -2.45 -1.32 -11.87
C PHE A 76 -0.94 -1.21 -11.68
N TYR A 77 -0.16 -1.41 -12.73
CA TYR A 77 1.29 -1.21 -12.70
C TYR A 77 1.65 0.25 -12.39
N GLU A 78 1.06 1.21 -13.10
CA GLU A 78 1.31 2.66 -12.90
C GLU A 78 0.98 3.13 -11.47
N ASN A 79 -0.06 2.56 -10.87
CA ASN A 79 -0.47 2.83 -9.49
C ASN A 79 0.22 1.95 -8.44
N SER A 80 1.10 1.04 -8.84
CA SER A 80 1.98 0.34 -7.90
C SER A 80 3.12 1.26 -7.43
N VAL A 81 3.73 0.91 -6.30
CA VAL A 81 4.67 1.78 -5.56
C VAL A 81 6.10 1.42 -5.91
N ARG A 82 6.96 2.41 -6.16
CA ARG A 82 8.40 2.20 -6.18
C ARG A 82 8.95 2.39 -4.78
N ILE A 83 9.94 1.59 -4.39
CA ILE A 83 10.60 1.71 -3.11
C ILE A 83 12.11 1.83 -3.36
N PRO A 84 12.78 2.88 -2.84
CA PRO A 84 12.24 4.06 -2.17
C PRO A 84 11.56 5.04 -3.16
N SER A 85 10.68 5.90 -2.66
CA SER A 85 10.01 6.96 -3.43
C SER A 85 9.41 8.08 -2.54
N PRO A 86 9.04 9.25 -3.12
CA PRO A 86 8.29 10.29 -2.41
C PRO A 86 6.97 9.79 -1.82
N GLU A 87 6.37 8.77 -2.42
CA GLU A 87 5.21 8.04 -1.90
C GLU A 87 5.53 7.30 -0.59
N THR A 88 6.63 6.56 -0.53
CA THR A 88 7.05 5.90 0.71
C THR A 88 7.50 6.89 1.77
N ASP A 89 8.08 8.03 1.38
CA ASP A 89 8.50 9.08 2.31
C ASP A 89 7.30 9.65 3.08
N GLN A 90 6.14 9.79 2.44
CA GLN A 90 4.90 10.24 3.10
C GLN A 90 4.46 9.28 4.20
N LEU A 91 4.51 7.97 3.93
CA LEU A 91 4.21 6.93 4.93
C LEU A 91 5.22 6.96 6.08
N CYS A 92 6.51 7.17 5.79
CA CYS A 92 7.55 7.35 6.80
C CYS A 92 7.27 8.57 7.69
N GLN A 93 6.87 9.70 7.11
CA GLN A 93 6.50 10.88 7.90
C GLN A 93 5.26 10.63 8.77
N ALA A 94 4.25 9.92 8.27
CA ALA A 94 3.07 9.57 9.07
C ALA A 94 3.44 8.67 10.25
N ALA A 95 4.25 7.63 10.02
CA ALA A 95 4.74 6.72 11.07
C ALA A 95 5.55 7.48 12.14
N LYS A 96 6.41 8.40 11.71
CA LYS A 96 7.21 9.26 12.60
C LYS A 96 6.33 10.17 13.45
N LYS A 97 5.32 10.83 12.86
CA LYS A 97 4.36 11.68 13.60
C LYS A 97 3.54 10.87 14.60
N ALA A 98 3.11 9.67 14.22
CA ALA A 98 2.39 8.75 15.10
C ALA A 98 3.27 8.15 16.20
N ASN A 99 4.61 8.26 16.09
CA ASN A 99 5.58 7.61 16.97
C ASN A 99 5.33 6.10 17.10
N ALA A 100 5.02 5.46 15.97
CA ALA A 100 4.59 4.07 15.90
C ALA A 100 5.37 3.30 14.82
N TYR A 101 5.58 2.01 15.04
CA TYR A 101 5.99 1.10 13.98
C TYR A 101 4.80 0.87 13.03
N CYS A 102 5.05 0.87 11.74
CA CYS A 102 4.01 0.61 10.73
C CYS A 102 4.38 -0.57 9.84
N VAL A 103 3.41 -1.43 9.52
CA VAL A 103 3.54 -2.48 8.51
C VAL A 103 2.48 -2.24 7.44
N ILE A 104 2.94 -1.88 6.24
CA ILE A 104 2.08 -1.45 5.15
C ILE A 104 2.10 -2.50 4.04
N GLY A 105 0.94 -3.06 3.71
CA GLY A 105 0.78 -3.94 2.56
C GLY A 105 0.58 -3.13 1.27
N LEU A 106 1.39 -3.41 0.24
CA LEU A 106 1.33 -2.71 -1.05
C LEU A 106 1.76 -3.60 -2.22
N ASN A 107 1.51 -3.13 -3.44
CA ASN A 107 2.09 -3.68 -4.65
C ASN A 107 3.33 -2.87 -5.03
N GLU A 108 4.47 -3.52 -5.11
CA GLU A 108 5.77 -2.90 -5.40
C GLU A 108 6.14 -3.09 -6.87
N GLN A 109 6.62 -2.02 -7.50
CA GLN A 109 7.33 -2.11 -8.78
C GLN A 109 8.79 -2.47 -8.55
N ASP A 110 9.26 -3.46 -9.31
CA ASP A 110 10.69 -3.75 -9.44
C ASP A 110 11.47 -2.49 -9.87
N ASP A 111 12.55 -2.19 -9.16
CA ASP A 111 13.37 -1.00 -9.38
C ASP A 111 14.41 -1.18 -10.50
N ARG A 112 14.65 -2.41 -10.96
CA ARG A 112 15.59 -2.72 -12.03
C ARG A 112 15.12 -2.12 -13.36
N LEU A 113 16.05 -1.45 -14.04
CA LEU A 113 15.78 -0.85 -15.34
C LEU A 113 15.25 -1.89 -16.33
N GLY A 114 14.11 -1.59 -16.96
CA GLY A 114 13.44 -2.47 -17.92
C GLY A 114 12.48 -3.50 -17.31
N SER A 115 12.49 -3.70 -15.98
CA SER A 115 11.54 -4.61 -15.33
C SER A 115 10.14 -4.00 -15.25
N LYS A 116 9.13 -4.83 -15.52
CA LYS A 116 7.70 -4.55 -15.33
C LYS A 116 7.05 -5.51 -14.31
N THR A 117 7.90 -6.15 -13.51
CA THR A 117 7.46 -7.07 -12.47
C THR A 117 6.82 -6.30 -11.32
N LEU A 118 5.76 -6.90 -10.76
CA LEU A 118 5.13 -6.44 -9.53
C LEU A 118 5.31 -7.50 -8.44
N TYR A 119 5.52 -7.03 -7.21
CA TYR A 119 5.61 -7.86 -6.01
C TYR A 119 4.50 -7.51 -5.02
N ASN A 120 3.99 -8.50 -4.30
CA ASN A 120 3.20 -8.26 -3.10
C ASN A 120 4.17 -8.06 -1.94
N THR A 121 4.22 -6.85 -1.41
CA THR A 121 5.27 -6.41 -0.48
C THR A 121 4.69 -5.92 0.83
N GLN A 122 5.36 -6.28 1.94
CA GLN A 122 5.16 -5.67 3.26
C GLN A 122 6.28 -4.68 3.52
N LEU A 123 5.93 -3.39 3.61
CA LEU A 123 6.86 -2.33 3.97
C LEU A 123 6.85 -2.13 5.49
N PHE A 124 7.99 -2.37 6.13
CA PHE A 124 8.21 -2.13 7.56
C PHE A 124 8.82 -0.76 7.76
N ILE A 125 8.15 0.09 8.54
CA ILE A 125 8.57 1.46 8.83
C ILE A 125 8.78 1.61 10.33
N SER A 126 9.89 2.23 10.71
CA SER A 126 10.21 2.47 12.11
C SER A 126 9.42 3.68 12.65
N ARG A 127 9.35 3.82 13.96
CA ARG A 127 8.84 5.05 14.60
C ARG A 127 9.67 6.31 14.31
N HIS A 128 10.83 6.17 13.67
CA HIS A 128 11.68 7.29 13.26
C HIS A 128 11.41 7.76 11.83
N GLY A 129 10.49 7.09 11.12
CA GLY A 129 10.34 7.12 9.67
C GLY A 129 11.29 6.12 9.06
#